data_AF-A0A9D8G4Q2-F1
#
_entry.id   AF-A0A9D8G4Q2-F1
#
_cell.length_a   1.000
_cell.length_b   1.000
_cell.length_c   1.000
_cell.angle_alpha   90.00
_cell.angle_beta   90.00
_cell.angle_gamma   90.00
#
_symmetry.space_group_name_H-M   'P 1'
#
loop_
_entity.id
_entity.type
_entity.pdbx_description
1 polymer ?
#
loop_
_entity_poly.entity_id
_entity_poly.type
_entity_poly.pdbx_seq_one_letter_code
_entity_poly.pdbx_strand_id
1 'polypeptide(L)'
;MSGNLLWRMFWGTCGVVACTLLLKIWPLVPMVISAETRERVRTTVEGTAAREGWLLSDIVLLSVSPETLRLAYRPHLRGPDSDDCLELHTYTGTLRPCP
;
A
#
# COMPACT_ATOMS: atom_id res chain seq x y z
N MET A 1 51.85 3.54 -16.46
CA MET A 1 50.89 4.62 -16.82
C MET A 1 49.41 4.18 -16.89
N SER A 2 49.01 2.99 -16.38
CA SER A 2 47.62 2.48 -16.49
C SER A 2 46.68 2.82 -15.32
N GLY A 3 47.20 3.21 -14.15
CA GLY A 3 46.37 3.43 -12.94
C GLY A 3 45.42 4.62 -13.03
N ASN A 4 45.83 5.69 -13.71
CA ASN A 4 45.04 6.92 -13.81
C ASN A 4 43.81 6.77 -14.73
N LEU A 5 43.83 5.81 -15.67
CA LEU A 5 42.69 5.58 -16.57
C LEU A 5 41.56 4.83 -15.85
N LEU A 6 41.91 3.76 -15.13
CA LEU A 6 40.97 2.97 -14.33
C LEU A 6 40.29 3.82 -13.25
N TRP A 7 41.06 4.68 -12.57
CA TRP A 7 40.54 5.59 -11.56
C TRP A 7 39.50 6.56 -12.13
N ARG A 8 39.76 7.14 -13.30
CA ARG A 8 38.82 8.06 -13.96
C ARG A 8 37.56 7.36 -14.45
N MET A 9 37.68 6.13 -14.96
CA MET A 9 36.51 5.35 -15.38
C MET A 9 35.62 4.99 -14.20
N PHE A 10 36.21 4.56 -13.07
CA PHE A 10 35.47 4.21 -11.86
C PHE A 10 34.61 5.38 -11.35
N TRP A 11 35.21 6.56 -11.20
CA TRP A 11 34.48 7.76 -10.77
C TRP A 11 33.42 8.21 -11.78
N GLY A 12 33.70 8.05 -13.07
CA GLY A 12 32.72 8.32 -14.13
C GLY A 12 31.49 7.42 -14.01
N THR A 13 31.70 6.11 -13.85
CA THR A 13 30.60 5.14 -13.68
C THR A 13 29.82 5.39 -12.40
N CYS A 14 30.50 5.64 -11.27
CA CYS A 14 29.85 6.01 -10.01
C CYS A 14 28.99 7.28 -10.15
N GLY A 15 29.48 8.30 -10.87
CA GLY A 15 28.73 9.53 -11.12
C GLY A 15 27.45 9.29 -11.92
N VAL A 16 27.53 8.48 -12.99
CA VAL A 16 26.35 8.13 -13.81
C VAL A 16 25.32 7.34 -13.00
N VAL A 17 25.76 6.36 -12.20
CA VAL A 17 24.87 5.59 -11.32
C VAL A 17 24.23 6.50 -10.27
N ALA A 18 25.00 7.38 -9.63
CA ALA A 18 24.46 8.34 -8.67
C ALA A 18 23.42 9.28 -9.30
N CYS A 19 23.69 9.83 -10.49
CA CYS A 19 22.73 10.69 -11.21
C CYS A 19 21.43 9.96 -11.54
N THR A 20 21.51 8.72 -12.04
CA THR A 20 20.31 7.92 -12.36
C THR A 20 19.48 7.59 -11.12
N LEU A 21 20.13 7.32 -9.98
CA LEU A 21 19.45 7.13 -8.71
C LEU A 21 18.81 8.41 -8.19
N LEU A 22 19.50 9.55 -8.26
CA LEU A 22 18.96 10.84 -7.81
C LEU A 22 17.71 11.26 -8.61
N LEU A 23 17.72 11.07 -9.93
CA LEU A 23 16.53 11.33 -10.78
C LEU A 23 15.34 10.44 -10.41
N LYS A 24 15.59 9.19 -10.01
CA LYS A 24 14.54 8.27 -9.55
C LYS A 24 14.05 8.56 -8.14
N ILE A 25 14.92 9.06 -7.26
CA ILE A 25 14.57 9.38 -5.86
C ILE A 25 13.81 10.71 -5.77
N TRP A 26 14.11 11.68 -6.64
CA TRP A 26 13.46 12.99 -6.68
C TRP A 26 11.92 12.96 -6.59
N PRO A 27 11.18 12.11 -7.34
CA PRO A 27 9.73 12.03 -7.21
C PRO A 27 9.25 11.36 -5.91
N LEU A 28 10.08 10.62 -5.17
CA LEU A 28 9.72 10.05 -3.87
C LEU A 28 9.91 11.04 -2.71
N VAL A 29 10.79 12.03 -2.88
CA VAL A 29 11.07 13.08 -1.88
C VAL A 29 9.79 13.83 -1.43
N PRO A 30 8.91 14.34 -2.32
CA PRO A 30 7.71 15.03 -1.88
C PRO A 30 6.74 14.12 -1.12
N MET A 31 6.73 12.82 -1.39
CA MET A 31 5.87 11.87 -0.68
C MET A 31 6.31 11.64 0.77
N VAL A 32 7.59 11.89 1.08
CA VAL A 32 8.17 11.72 2.42
C VAL A 32 8.19 13.02 3.22
N ILE A 33 8.32 14.18 2.56
CA ILE A 33 8.59 15.46 3.24
C ILE A 33 7.32 16.28 3.55
N SER A 34 6.31 16.32 2.67
CA SER A 34 5.16 17.21 2.89
C SER A 34 4.01 16.48 3.57
N ALA A 35 3.80 16.81 4.85
CA ALA A 35 2.60 16.44 5.61
C ALA A 35 1.30 16.81 4.85
N GLU A 36 1.32 17.92 4.10
CA GLU A 36 0.20 18.35 3.25
C GLU A 36 -0.10 17.38 2.09
N THR A 37 0.92 16.81 1.46
CA THR A 37 0.72 15.82 0.37
C THR A 37 0.24 14.50 0.93
N ARG A 38 0.72 14.13 2.13
CA ARG A 38 0.23 12.94 2.84
C ARG A 38 -1.24 13.07 3.23
N GLU A 39 -1.65 14.25 3.69
CA GLU A 39 -3.04 14.53 4.05
C GLU A 39 -3.95 14.61 2.81
N ARG A 40 -3.46 15.19 1.70
CA ARG A 40 -4.20 15.18 0.41
C ARG A 40 -4.36 13.78 -0.17
N VAL A 41 -3.33 12.94 -0.11
CA VAL A 41 -3.45 11.55 -0.56
C VAL A 41 -4.37 10.79 0.38
N ARG A 42 -4.25 10.97 1.70
CA ARG A 42 -5.14 10.38 2.69
C ARG A 42 -6.61 10.73 2.43
N THR A 43 -6.93 12.02 2.31
CA THR A 43 -8.29 12.49 2.04
C THR A 43 -8.81 12.05 0.68
N THR A 44 -7.95 11.97 -0.34
CA THR A 44 -8.34 11.45 -1.66
C THR A 44 -8.64 9.95 -1.57
N VAL A 45 -7.78 9.19 -0.91
CA VAL A 45 -7.91 7.73 -0.77
C VAL A 45 -9.08 7.37 0.13
N GLU A 46 -9.29 8.08 1.25
CA GLU A 46 -10.48 7.95 2.10
C GLU A 46 -11.76 8.39 1.36
N GLY A 47 -11.70 9.46 0.56
CA GLY A 47 -12.82 9.94 -0.24
C GLY A 47 -13.22 8.96 -1.35
N THR A 48 -12.25 8.37 -2.03
CA THR A 48 -12.49 7.33 -3.03
C THR A 48 -12.93 6.02 -2.36
N ALA A 49 -12.36 5.64 -1.22
CA ALA A 49 -12.82 4.48 -0.46
C ALA A 49 -14.24 4.66 0.10
N ALA A 50 -14.65 5.86 0.49
CA ALA A 50 -16.02 6.15 0.89
C ALA A 50 -17.01 6.12 -0.29
N ARG A 51 -16.55 6.45 -1.50
CA ARG A 51 -17.37 6.42 -2.72
C ARG A 51 -17.45 5.03 -3.37
N GLU A 52 -16.35 4.30 -3.37
CA GLU A 52 -16.20 3.01 -4.07
C GLU A 52 -16.20 1.82 -3.10
N GLY A 53 -16.25 2.08 -1.80
CA GLY A 53 -16.40 1.10 -0.72
C GLY A 53 -15.17 0.24 -0.42
N TRP A 54 -14.27 0.03 -1.39
CA TRP A 54 -13.39 -1.16 -1.39
C TRP A 54 -11.89 -0.89 -1.64
N LEU A 55 -11.46 0.33 -1.93
CA LEU A 55 -10.09 0.59 -2.38
C LEU A 55 -8.99 0.45 -1.30
N LEU A 56 -9.38 0.30 -0.03
CA LEU A 56 -8.46 0.27 1.12
C LEU A 56 -8.58 -1.01 1.97
N SER A 57 -9.42 -1.94 1.56
CA SER A 57 -9.66 -3.17 2.30
C SER A 57 -9.91 -4.33 1.35
N ASP A 58 -9.14 -5.40 1.52
CA ASP A 58 -9.47 -6.65 0.85
C ASP A 58 -10.63 -7.31 1.60
N ILE A 59 -11.71 -7.58 0.87
CA ILE A 59 -12.83 -8.40 1.35
C ILE A 59 -12.73 -9.73 0.62
N VAL A 60 -12.30 -10.77 1.32
CA VAL A 60 -12.18 -12.12 0.75
C VAL A 60 -13.34 -12.96 1.24
N LEU A 61 -14.12 -13.52 0.31
CA LEU A 61 -15.18 -14.47 0.64
C LEU A 61 -14.54 -15.83 0.96
N LEU A 62 -14.62 -16.26 2.22
CA LEU A 62 -14.01 -17.51 2.68
C LEU A 62 -14.91 -18.71 2.36
N SER A 63 -16.20 -18.60 2.65
CA SER A 63 -17.16 -19.68 2.41
C SER A 63 -18.59 -19.14 2.28
N VAL A 64 -19.36 -19.77 1.41
CA VAL A 64 -20.79 -19.50 1.23
C VAL A 64 -21.57 -20.73 1.66
N SER A 65 -22.41 -20.57 2.68
CA SER A 65 -23.41 -21.54 3.10
C SER A 65 -24.81 -20.98 2.83
N PRO A 66 -25.86 -21.82 2.78
CA PRO A 66 -27.25 -21.34 2.63
C PRO A 66 -27.64 -20.33 3.71
N GLU A 67 -27.01 -20.46 4.86
CA GLU A 67 -27.34 -19.78 6.11
C GLU A 67 -26.34 -18.67 6.50
N THR A 68 -25.09 -18.80 6.08
CA THR A 68 -24.01 -17.92 6.48
C THR A 68 -23.04 -17.62 5.34
N LEU A 69 -22.60 -16.39 5.27
CA LEU A 69 -21.56 -15.89 4.40
C LEU A 69 -20.36 -15.53 5.28
N ARG A 70 -19.21 -16.18 5.08
CA ARG A 70 -17.98 -15.86 5.80
C ARG A 70 -17.08 -15.00 4.93
N LEU A 71 -16.66 -13.88 5.49
CA LEU A 71 -15.88 -12.82 4.85
C LEU A 71 -14.64 -12.58 5.73
N ALA A 72 -13.46 -12.50 5.13
CA ALA A 72 -12.29 -11.92 5.76
C ALA A 72 -12.21 -10.47 5.33
N TYR A 73 -12.14 -9.55 6.29
CA TYR A 73 -11.90 -8.14 6.09
C TYR A 73 -10.47 -7.83 6.50
N ARG A 74 -9.64 -7.41 5.55
CA ARG A 74 -8.26 -6.99 5.79
C ARG A 74 -8.10 -5.52 5.43
N PRO A 75 -8.02 -4.60 6.41
CA PRO A 75 -7.75 -3.20 6.15
C PRO A 75 -6.25 -3.01 5.93
N HIS A 76 -5.87 -2.40 4.79
CA HIS A 76 -4.47 -2.05 4.50
C HIS A 76 -4.09 -0.73 5.22
N LEU A 77 -3.92 -0.80 6.54
CA LEU A 77 -3.49 0.32 7.38
C LEU A 77 -1.99 0.23 7.68
N ARG A 78 -1.35 1.38 7.98
CA ARG A 78 0.04 1.36 8.50
C ARG A 78 0.05 0.78 9.92
N GLY A 79 0.44 -0.48 10.06
CA GLY A 79 0.51 -1.19 11.34
C GLY A 79 0.51 -2.70 11.12
N PRO A 80 0.38 -3.52 12.17
CA PRO A 80 0.00 -4.92 11.98
C PRO A 80 -1.38 -4.97 11.34
N ASP A 81 -1.50 -5.67 10.21
CA ASP A 81 -2.78 -5.88 9.52
C ASP A 81 -3.72 -6.65 10.45
N SER A 82 -4.92 -6.11 10.70
CA SER A 82 -5.96 -6.87 11.41
C SER A 82 -6.64 -7.81 10.42
N ASP A 83 -6.54 -9.13 10.65
CA ASP A 83 -7.35 -10.11 9.93
C ASP A 83 -8.66 -10.31 10.69
N ASP A 84 -9.61 -9.42 10.43
CA ASP A 84 -10.94 -9.49 11.05
C ASP A 84 -11.84 -10.41 10.21
N CYS A 85 -12.19 -11.57 10.75
CA CYS A 85 -13.14 -12.48 10.12
C CYS A 85 -14.57 -12.12 10.54
N LEU A 86 -15.47 -12.05 9.57
CA LEU A 86 -16.86 -11.63 9.70
C LEU A 86 -17.79 -12.70 9.11
N GLU A 87 -18.80 -13.10 9.88
CA GLU A 87 -19.88 -13.99 9.46
C GLU A 87 -21.18 -13.19 9.32
N LEU A 88 -21.70 -13.16 8.11
CA LEU A 88 -22.97 -12.54 7.75
C LEU A 88 -24.05 -13.62 7.66
N HIS A 89 -25.04 -13.57 8.55
CA HIS A 89 -26.20 -14.46 8.48
C HIS A 89 -27.18 -13.97 7.41
N THR A 90 -27.46 -14.81 6.41
CA THR A 90 -28.25 -14.42 5.22
C THR A 90 -29.71 -14.13 5.54
N TYR A 91 -30.27 -14.74 6.58
CA TYR A 91 -31.66 -14.58 7.01
C TYR A 91 -31.91 -13.35 7.88
N THR A 92 -30.94 -12.95 8.69
CA THR A 92 -31.09 -11.83 9.64
C THR A 92 -30.34 -10.58 9.17
N GLY A 93 -29.44 -10.70 8.19
CA GLY A 93 -28.55 -9.62 7.76
C GLY A 93 -27.55 -9.19 8.85
N THR A 94 -27.41 -9.98 9.92
CA THR A 94 -26.55 -9.63 11.05
C THR A 94 -25.12 -10.06 10.76
N LEU A 95 -24.20 -9.11 10.91
CA LEU A 95 -22.74 -9.32 10.86
C LEU A 95 -22.21 -9.62 12.27
N ARG A 96 -21.44 -10.71 12.41
CA ARG A 96 -20.78 -11.10 13.66
C ARG A 96 -19.31 -11.45 13.39
N PRO A 97 -18.40 -11.22 14.34
CA PRO A 97 -17.03 -11.73 14.21
C PRO A 97 -17.05 -13.27 14.19
N CYS A 98 -16.16 -13.89 13.40
CA CYS A 98 -15.98 -15.33 13.40
C CYS A 98 -15.46 -15.80 14.77
N PRO A 99 -15.83 -17.02 15.22
CA PRO A 99 -15.32 -17.60 16.46
C PRO A 99 -13.83 -17.92 16.42
#